data_AF-A0A1X2IHQ7-F1
#
_entry.id   AF-A0A1X2IHQ7-F1
#
_cell.length_a   1.000
_cell.length_b   1.000
_cell.length_c   1.000
_cell.angle_alpha   90.00
_cell.angle_beta   90.00
_cell.angle_gamma   90.00
#
_symmetry.space_group_name_H-M   'P 1'
#
loop_
_entity.id
_entity.type
_entity.pdbx_description
1 polymer ?
#
loop_
_entity_poly.entity_id
_entity_poly.type
_entity_poly.pdbx_seq_one_letter_code
_entity_poly.pdbx_strand_id
1 'polypeptide(L)' 'FPMDPMARTFWYRLLHNKLMCQQFYSILDSTSTPICRLCSTNIETLDHLFYSCPLK' A
#
# COMPACT_ATOMS: atom_id res chain seq x y z
N PHE A 1 -4.57 -10.20 21.13
CA PHE A 1 -5.39 -9.10 21.68
C PHE A 1 -6.48 -8.74 20.70
N PRO A 2 -7.77 -8.84 21.04
CA PRO A 2 -8.84 -8.36 20.18
C PRO A 2 -8.89 -6.83 20.32
N MET A 3 -8.61 -6.12 19.22
CA MET A 3 -8.66 -4.66 19.16
C MET A 3 -10.02 -4.19 18.63
N ASP A 4 -10.51 -3.10 19.21
CA ASP A 4 -11.77 -2.45 18.85
C ASP A 4 -11.78 -2.07 17.35
N PRO A 5 -12.84 -2.37 16.58
CA PRO A 5 -12.89 -2.08 15.14
C PRO A 5 -12.64 -0.61 14.78
N MET A 6 -12.94 0.34 15.67
CA MET A 6 -12.63 1.77 15.49
C MET A 6 -11.12 2.09 15.54
N ALA A 7 -10.30 1.23 16.16
CA ALA A 7 -8.86 1.40 16.24
C ALA A 7 -8.11 0.96 14.96
N ARG A 8 -8.81 0.46 13.92
CA ARG A 8 -8.23 0.20 12.59
C ARG A 8 -7.99 1.51 11.81
N THR A 9 -7.37 2.46 12.46
CA THR A 9 -6.96 3.72 11.84
C THR A 9 -5.99 3.44 10.69
N PHE A 10 -5.90 4.37 9.74
CA PHE A 10 -4.95 4.32 8.63
C PHE A 10 -3.52 4.01 9.11
N TRP A 11 -3.10 4.64 10.21
CA TRP A 11 -1.80 4.42 10.85
C TRP A 11 -1.63 3.00 11.42
N TYR A 12 -2.68 2.41 12.00
CA TYR A 12 -2.63 1.02 12.44
C TYR A 12 -2.45 0.07 11.24
N ARG A 13 -3.18 0.32 10.14
CA ARG A 13 -3.02 -0.47 8.91
C ARG A 13 -1.64 -0.28 8.28
N LEU A 14 -1.08 0.94 8.36
CA LEU A 14 0.27 1.26 7.90
C LEU A 14 1.32 0.49 8.71
N LEU A 15 1.29 0.61 10.03
CA LEU A 15 2.25 -0.02 10.95
C LEU A 15 2.25 -1.55 10.86
N HIS A 16 1.11 -2.15 10.53
CA HIS A 16 0.99 -3.60 10.36
C HIS A 16 1.13 -4.07 8.91
N ASN A 17 1.59 -3.22 7.97
CA ASN A 17 1.68 -3.54 6.53
C ASN A 17 0.37 -4.11 5.93
N LYS A 18 -0.79 -3.70 6.48
CA LYS A 18 -2.14 -4.06 6.00
C LYS A 18 -2.74 -3.00 5.08
N LEU A 19 -1.93 -2.08 4.59
CA LEU A 19 -2.32 -1.16 3.53
C LEU A 19 -2.14 -1.86 2.19
N MET A 20 -3.18 -1.78 1.37
CA MET A 20 -3.22 -2.44 0.08
C MET A 20 -2.52 -1.53 -0.95
N CYS A 21 -1.24 -1.78 -1.22
CA CYS A 21 -0.51 -1.15 -2.34
C CYS A 21 -0.70 -1.96 -3.63
N GLN A 22 -0.42 -1.37 -4.80
CA GLN A 22 -0.49 -2.12 -6.07
C GLN A 22 0.39 -3.38 -6.06
N GLN A 23 1.55 -3.37 -5.39
CA GLN A 23 2.34 -4.58 -5.24
C GLN A 23 1.55 -5.71 -4.56
N PHE A 24 0.82 -5.41 -3.48
CA PHE A 24 0.00 -6.41 -2.79
C PHE A 24 -1.19 -6.85 -3.65
N TYR A 25 -1.82 -5.93 -4.37
CA TYR A 25 -2.89 -6.25 -5.31
C TYR A 25 -2.41 -7.16 -6.45
N SER A 26 -1.22 -6.94 -6.99
CA SER A 26 -0.64 -7.76 -8.06
C SER A 26 -0.38 -9.22 -7.67
N ILE A 27 -0.19 -9.47 -6.37
CA ILE A 27 -0.06 -10.83 -5.81
C ILE A 27 -1.43 -11.51 -5.70
N LEU A 28 -2.48 -10.72 -5.42
CA LEU A 28 -3.84 -11.23 -5.19
C LEU A 28 -4.62 -11.39 -6.51
N ASP A 29 -4.32 -10.55 -7.49
CA ASP A 29 -4.91 -10.53 -8.82
C ASP A 29 -3.81 -10.33 -9.87
N SER A 30 -3.53 -11.40 -10.62
CA SER A 30 -2.52 -11.43 -11.67
C SER A 30 -2.82 -10.53 -12.86
N THR A 31 -4.05 -10.00 -12.97
CA THR A 31 -4.41 -9.02 -14.01
C THR A 31 -4.03 -7.60 -13.62
N SER A 32 -3.72 -7.36 -12.34
CA SER A 32 -3.34 -6.04 -11.84
C SER A 32 -1.85 -5.79 -11.96
N THR A 33 -1.47 -4.53 -12.21
CA THR A 33 -0.07 -4.14 -12.36
C THR A 33 0.50 -3.69 -11.02
N PRO A 34 1.74 -4.09 -10.67
CA PRO A 34 2.40 -3.64 -9.44
C PRO A 34 2.89 -2.18 -9.52
N ILE A 35 2.64 -1.47 -10.62
CA ILE A 35 3.21 -0.17 -10.92
C ILE A 35 2.47 0.91 -10.13
N CYS A 36 3.22 1.87 -9.57
CA CYS A 36 2.67 3.02 -8.85
C CYS A 36 1.76 3.85 -9.73
N ARG A 37 0.55 4.12 -9.26
CA ARG A 37 -0.44 4.91 -10.02
C ARG A 37 -0.15 6.41 -10.05
N LEU A 38 0.68 6.90 -9.12
CA LEU A 38 1.05 8.32 -9.03
C LEU A 38 2.13 8.66 -10.05
N CYS A 39 3.18 7.85 -10.11
CA CYS A 39 4.35 8.16 -10.94
C CYS A 39 4.54 7.23 -12.14
N SER A 40 3.79 6.13 -12.23
CA SER A 40 3.81 5.15 -13.33
C SER A 40 5.20 4.62 -13.72
N THR A 41 6.20 4.79 -12.86
CA THR A 41 7.62 4.55 -13.18
C THR A 41 8.24 3.47 -12.33
N ASN A 42 7.74 3.27 -11.10
CA ASN A 42 8.29 2.29 -10.17
C ASN A 42 7.18 1.44 -9.55
N ILE A 43 7.56 0.33 -8.90
CA ILE A 43 6.62 -0.54 -8.20
C ILE A 43 6.03 0.20 -6.99
N GLU A 44 4.71 0.12 -6.82
CA GLU A 44 4.02 0.68 -5.67
C GLU A 44 4.24 -0.19 -4.43
N THR A 45 5.34 0.07 -3.74
CA THR A 45 5.56 -0.41 -2.37
C THR A 45 5.06 0.63 -1.37
N LEU A 46 4.91 0.26 -0.10
CA LEU A 46 4.60 1.24 0.96
C LEU A 46 5.67 2.33 1.04
N ASP A 47 6.95 1.95 0.98
CA ASP A 47 8.05 2.92 0.97
C ASP A 47 7.97 3.87 -0.22
N HIS A 48 7.63 3.36 -1.40
CA HIS A 48 7.42 4.18 -2.57
C HIS A 48 6.23 5.12 -2.36
N LEU A 49 5.08 4.60 -1.98
CA LEU A 49 3.85 5.37 -1.77
C LEU A 49 4.00 6.47 -0.70
N PHE A 50 4.75 6.23 0.38
CA PHE A 50 4.86 7.16 1.52
C PHE A 50 6.12 8.02 1.51
N TYR A 51 7.25 7.53 1.01
CA TYR A 51 8.54 8.23 1.12
C TYR A 51 9.20 8.52 -0.23
N SER A 52 9.21 7.56 -1.16
CA SER A 52 10.06 7.67 -2.36
C SER A 52 9.37 8.10 -3.66
N CYS A 53 8.03 8.16 -3.70
CA CYS A 53 7.32 8.59 -4.91
C CYS A 53 7.60 10.08 -5.18
N PRO A 54 8.09 10.43 -6.38
CA PRO A 54 8.47 11.81 -6.74
C PRO A 54 7.27 12.71 -7.09
N LEU A 55 6.09 12.12 -7.27
CA LEU A 55 4.86 12.79 -7.71
C LEU A 55 3.77 12.82 -6.61
N LYS A 56 4.19 12.85 -5.33
CA LYS A 56 3.26 13.06 -4.21
C LYS A 56 2.68 14.47 -4.19
#